data_AF-A0A2I0LX34-F1
#
_entry.id   AF-A0A2I0LX34-F1
#
_cell.length_a   1.000
_cell.length_b   1.000
_cell.length_c   1.000
_cell.angle_alpha   90.00
_cell.angle_beta   90.00
_cell.angle_gamma   90.00
#
_symmetry.space_group_name_H-M   'P 1'
#
loop_
_entity.id
_entity.type
_entity.pdbx_description
1 polymer ?
#
loop_
_entity_poly.entity_id
_entity_poly.type
_entity_poly.pdbx_seq_one_letter_code
_entity_poly.pdbx_strand_id
1 'polypeptide(L)'
;MGISAVPNLFVKQQLTTKLAASETLKDDTVVVLKERCGQNPTVTLFIFSFVLVEWIAAVSLAAGAAAVGYLAYKKFLSKDKCCKAMVNPSVQKDNPKVVHAFDVEDLGDKAVYCRCWRSKKFPLCDGSHIKHNEETGDNVGPLIIKRKEA
;
A
#
# COMPACT_ATOMS: atom_id res chain seq x y z
N MET A 1 10.51 -25.42 -13.63
CA MET A 1 10.17 -24.49 -14.74
C MET A 1 9.78 -23.16 -14.06
N GLY A 2 10.66 -22.19 -13.83
CA GLY A 2 11.76 -21.70 -14.65
C GLY A 2 11.32 -20.41 -15.35
N ILE A 3 11.13 -19.31 -14.61
CA ILE A 3 11.04 -17.96 -15.19
C ILE A 3 12.32 -17.20 -14.84
N SER A 4 13.09 -16.99 -15.89
CA SER A 4 14.42 -16.40 -15.93
C SER A 4 14.34 -14.90 -15.62
N ALA A 5 15.02 -14.48 -14.55
CA ALA A 5 15.30 -13.06 -14.33
C ALA A 5 16.44 -12.64 -15.26
N VAL A 6 16.13 -11.77 -16.23
CA VAL A 6 17.14 -11.06 -17.03
C VAL A 6 17.70 -9.93 -16.17
N PRO A 7 19.00 -9.90 -15.83
CA PRO A 7 19.58 -8.74 -15.15
C PRO A 7 19.80 -7.62 -16.16
N ASN A 8 19.07 -6.54 -15.91
CA ASN A 8 18.95 -5.33 -16.70
C ASN A 8 20.30 -4.58 -16.80
N LEU A 9 20.91 -4.62 -17.99
CA LEU A 9 22.18 -3.95 -18.35
C LEU A 9 22.14 -2.43 -18.06
N PHE A 10 20.94 -1.85 -17.95
CA PHE A 10 20.70 -0.44 -17.66
C PHE A 10 21.09 -0.03 -16.22
N VAL A 11 21.03 -0.97 -15.26
CA VAL A 11 21.37 -0.68 -13.85
C VAL A 11 22.88 -0.57 -13.65
N LYS A 12 23.68 -1.36 -14.39
CA LYS A 12 25.14 -1.25 -14.33
C LYS A 12 25.63 0.09 -14.87
N GLN A 13 25.00 0.63 -15.91
CA GLN A 13 25.41 1.90 -16.52
C GLN A 13 25.06 3.12 -15.66
N GLN A 14 24.01 3.04 -14.84
CA GLN A 14 23.67 4.05 -13.83
C GLN A 14 24.58 4.02 -12.59
N LEU A 15 25.17 2.87 -12.26
CA LEU A 15 26.06 2.74 -11.11
C LEU A 15 27.47 3.28 -11.41
N THR A 16 27.96 3.07 -12.64
CA THR A 16 29.27 3.61 -13.08
C THR A 16 29.27 5.13 -13.22
N THR A 17 28.15 5.74 -13.60
CA THR A 17 28.04 7.21 -13.66
C THR A 17 27.94 7.87 -12.28
N LYS A 18 27.40 7.16 -11.27
CA LYS A 18 27.41 7.63 -9.88
C LYS A 18 28.77 7.54 -9.20
N LEU A 19 29.62 6.59 -9.59
CA LEU A 19 30.99 6.50 -9.09
C LEU A 19 31.86 7.64 -9.65
N ALA A 20 31.77 7.92 -10.96
CA ALA A 20 32.50 9.03 -11.58
C ALA A 20 32.09 10.41 -11.04
N ALA A 21 30.79 10.63 -10.75
CA ALA A 21 30.31 11.88 -10.15
C ALA A 21 30.73 12.06 -8.68
N SER A 22 31.06 10.96 -7.98
CA SER A 22 31.55 11.02 -6.59
C SER A 22 33.05 11.31 -6.49
N GLU A 23 33.80 11.06 -7.57
CA GLU A 23 35.24 11.36 -7.65
C GLU A 23 35.47 12.84 -8.00
N THR A 24 34.70 13.40 -8.94
CA THR A 24 34.85 14.83 -9.33
C THR A 24 34.47 15.83 -8.22
N LEU A 25 33.51 15.47 -7.35
CA LEU A 25 33.08 16.32 -6.23
C LEU A 25 34.10 16.39 -5.07
N LYS A 26 35.03 15.43 -4.99
CA LYS A 26 36.16 15.48 -4.05
C LYS A 26 37.29 16.36 -4.57
N ASP A 27 37.51 16.41 -5.87
CA ASP A 27 38.57 17.22 -6.45
C ASP A 27 38.23 18.72 -6.43
N ASP A 28 37.00 19.14 -6.69
CA ASP A 28 36.66 20.58 -6.66
C ASP A 28 36.77 21.20 -5.25
N THR A 29 36.51 20.41 -4.20
CA THR A 29 36.72 20.85 -2.80
C THR A 29 38.20 20.93 -2.44
N VAL A 30 39.04 20.09 -3.05
CA VAL A 30 40.49 20.05 -2.83
C VAL A 30 41.23 21.09 -3.68
N VAL A 31 40.73 21.42 -4.87
CA VAL A 31 41.33 22.42 -5.77
C VAL A 31 41.21 23.84 -5.20
N VAL A 32 40.13 24.17 -4.46
CA VAL A 32 40.02 25.47 -3.77
C VAL A 32 41.00 25.60 -2.59
N LEU A 33 41.59 24.51 -2.10
CA LEU A 33 42.61 24.54 -1.04
C LEU A 33 44.04 24.78 -1.55
N LYS A 34 44.26 24.85 -2.87
CA LYS A 34 45.62 24.99 -3.45
C LYS A 34 45.99 26.42 -3.88
N GLU A 35 45.32 27.45 -3.34
CA GLU A 35 45.81 28.83 -3.38
C GLU A 35 45.86 29.43 -1.98
N ARG A 36 46.96 29.20 -1.25
CA ARG A 36 47.29 30.05 -0.08
C ARG A 36 48.79 30.13 0.19
N CYS A 37 49.48 30.95 -0.61
CA CYS A 37 50.66 31.67 -0.13
C CYS A 37 50.16 32.81 0.78
N GLY A 38 50.28 32.65 2.10
CA GLY A 38 49.92 33.65 3.12
C GLY A 38 48.87 33.17 4.13
N GLN A 39 49.30 32.41 5.14
CA GLN A 39 48.43 31.86 6.18
C GLN A 39 48.14 32.85 7.31
N ASN A 40 46.87 33.24 7.46
CA ASN A 40 46.32 33.80 8.70
C ASN A 40 45.37 32.73 9.30
N PRO A 41 45.68 32.15 10.48
CA PRO A 41 44.99 30.97 11.02
C PRO A 41 43.50 31.19 11.31
N THR A 42 43.07 32.43 11.43
CA THR A 42 41.68 32.83 11.63
C THR A 42 40.80 32.47 10.43
N VAL A 43 41.25 32.71 9.19
CA VAL A 43 40.44 32.53 7.97
C VAL A 43 40.13 31.06 7.68
N THR A 44 41.03 30.13 8.04
CA THR A 44 40.80 28.68 7.86
C THR A 44 39.74 28.14 8.83
N LEU A 45 39.73 28.63 10.08
CA LEU A 45 38.70 28.26 11.06
C LEU A 45 37.30 28.72 10.63
N PHE A 46 37.20 29.92 10.05
CA PHE A 46 35.92 30.45 9.56
C PHE A 46 35.30 29.63 8.42
N ILE A 47 36.12 29.14 7.47
CA ILE A 47 35.62 28.33 6.34
C ILE A 47 35.15 26.95 6.81
N PHE A 48 35.89 26.31 7.74
CA PHE A 48 35.46 25.04 8.34
C PHE A 48 34.16 25.17 9.12
N SER A 49 33.98 26.28 9.86
CA SER A 49 32.72 26.55 10.56
C SER A 49 31.54 26.78 9.61
N PHE A 50 31.76 27.47 8.48
CA PHE A 50 30.70 27.72 7.50
C PHE A 50 30.24 26.42 6.81
N VAL A 51 31.19 25.58 6.40
CA VAL A 51 30.91 24.26 5.82
C VAL A 51 30.21 23.36 6.83
N LEU A 52 30.62 23.36 8.10
CA LEU A 52 29.97 22.53 9.12
C LEU A 52 28.49 22.90 9.33
N VAL A 53 28.15 24.19 9.34
CA VAL A 53 26.77 24.67 9.54
C VAL A 53 25.86 24.27 8.37
N GLU A 54 26.35 24.38 7.14
CA GLU A 54 25.60 24.02 5.93
C GLU A 54 25.32 22.51 5.86
N TRP A 55 26.30 21.68 6.24
CA TRP A 55 26.13 20.23 6.29
C TRP A 55 25.18 19.78 7.41
N ILE A 56 25.18 20.43 8.58
CA ILE A 56 24.22 20.15 9.66
C ILE A 56 22.79 20.45 9.20
N ALA A 57 22.58 21.55 8.49
CA ALA A 57 21.28 21.91 7.94
C ALA A 57 20.81 20.88 6.90
N ALA A 58 21.70 20.46 5.99
CA ALA A 58 21.40 19.45 4.97
C ALA A 58 21.03 18.08 5.57
N VAL A 59 21.80 17.61 6.57
CA VAL A 59 21.53 16.32 7.25
C VAL A 59 20.22 16.37 8.02
N SER A 60 19.93 17.49 8.71
CA SER A 60 18.68 17.65 9.46
C SER A 60 17.46 17.64 8.53
N LEU A 61 17.56 18.31 7.37
CA LEU A 61 16.50 18.32 6.37
C LEU A 61 16.27 16.92 5.76
N ALA A 62 17.35 16.22 5.42
CA ALA A 62 17.28 14.87 4.87
C ALA A 62 16.66 13.87 5.88
N ALA A 63 17.08 13.94 7.15
CA ALA A 63 16.53 13.10 8.21
C ALA A 63 15.03 13.38 8.45
N GLY A 64 14.63 14.66 8.44
CA GLY A 64 13.22 15.06 8.54
C GLY A 64 12.38 14.51 7.38
N ALA A 65 12.85 14.67 6.14
CA ALA A 65 12.15 14.17 4.96
C ALA A 65 12.02 12.63 4.97
N ALA A 66 13.09 11.91 5.37
CA ALA A 66 13.07 10.46 5.49
C ALA A 66 12.08 9.98 6.58
N ALA A 67 12.06 10.65 7.73
CA ALA A 67 11.12 10.33 8.82
C ALA A 67 9.66 10.54 8.38
N VAL A 68 9.35 11.68 7.73
CA VAL A 68 8.01 11.97 7.20
C VAL A 68 7.62 10.96 6.12
N GLY A 69 8.53 10.66 5.19
CA GLY A 69 8.32 9.65 4.15
C GLY A 69 8.05 8.25 4.73
N TYR A 70 8.79 7.85 5.76
CA TYR A 70 8.61 6.57 6.45
C TYR A 70 7.28 6.50 7.20
N LEU A 71 6.88 7.58 7.89
CA LEU A 71 5.58 7.66 8.56
C LEU A 71 4.42 7.61 7.55
N ALA A 72 4.55 8.31 6.41
CA ALA A 72 3.57 8.25 5.33
C ALA A 72 3.47 6.84 4.72
N TYR A 73 4.62 6.21 4.43
CA TYR A 73 4.72 4.82 3.96
C TYR A 73 4.04 3.85 4.93
N LYS A 74 4.34 3.93 6.23
CA LYS A 74 3.75 3.06 7.25
C LYS A 74 2.24 3.24 7.35
N LYS A 75 1.73 4.48 7.27
CA LYS A 75 0.29 4.78 7.32
C LYS A 75 -0.44 4.30 6.06
N PHE A 76 0.20 4.40 4.90
CA PHE A 76 -0.38 3.96 3.63
C PHE A 76 -0.39 2.43 3.49
N LEU A 77 0.72 1.75 3.83
CA LEU A 77 0.82 0.28 3.72
C LEU A 77 0.08 -0.47 4.83
N SER A 78 -0.06 0.12 6.02
CA SER A 78 -0.84 -0.52 7.09
C SER A 78 -2.34 -0.49 6.80
N LYS A 79 -2.80 0.34 5.83
CA LYS A 79 -4.20 0.41 5.42
C LYS A 79 -4.62 -0.77 4.54
N ASP A 80 -3.66 -1.52 3.99
CA ASP A 80 -3.92 -2.66 3.11
C ASP A 80 -4.00 -4.01 3.81
N LYS A 81 -3.71 -4.08 5.11
CA LYS A 81 -3.87 -5.32 5.88
C LYS A 81 -5.23 -5.36 6.57
N CYS A 82 -6.09 -6.22 6.04
CA CYS A 82 -7.20 -6.87 6.74
C CYS A 82 -8.53 -6.11 6.90
N CYS A 83 -9.21 -5.82 5.78
CA CYS A 83 -10.69 -5.77 5.77
C CYS A 83 -11.34 -6.33 4.49
N LYS A 84 -10.58 -6.81 3.50
CA LYS A 84 -11.06 -6.85 2.10
C LYS A 84 -11.74 -8.15 1.62
N ALA A 85 -12.03 -9.12 2.48
CA ALA A 85 -12.64 -10.39 2.03
C ALA A 85 -13.75 -10.97 2.93
N MET A 86 -14.16 -10.27 3.99
CA MET A 86 -15.22 -10.80 4.86
C MET A 86 -16.59 -10.63 4.21
N VAL A 87 -17.15 -11.75 3.71
CA VAL A 87 -18.46 -11.75 3.04
C VAL A 87 -19.60 -11.54 4.02
N ASN A 88 -19.59 -12.23 5.16
CA ASN A 88 -20.62 -12.14 6.20
C ASN A 88 -20.20 -11.13 7.29
N PRO A 89 -20.85 -9.96 7.44
CA PRO A 89 -20.50 -8.98 8.47
C PRO A 89 -21.18 -9.24 9.82
N SER A 90 -22.42 -9.73 9.85
CA SER A 90 -23.26 -9.70 11.06
C SER A 90 -24.12 -10.93 11.33
N VAL A 91 -24.28 -11.87 10.40
CA VAL A 91 -25.18 -13.02 10.56
C VAL A 91 -24.49 -14.12 11.38
N GLN A 92 -25.09 -14.58 12.48
CA GLN A 92 -24.72 -15.77 13.26
C GLN A 92 -23.19 -15.94 13.45
N LYS A 93 -22.56 -14.96 14.11
CA LYS A 93 -21.09 -14.92 14.31
C LYS A 93 -20.56 -15.88 15.37
N ASP A 94 -21.46 -16.36 16.22
CA ASP A 94 -21.25 -17.42 17.18
C ASP A 94 -21.09 -18.80 16.50
N ASN A 95 -21.65 -18.98 15.31
CA ASN A 95 -21.56 -20.22 14.56
C ASN A 95 -20.32 -20.22 13.64
N PRO A 96 -19.38 -21.19 13.79
CA PRO A 96 -18.21 -21.28 12.92
C PRO A 96 -18.55 -21.53 11.44
N LYS A 97 -19.73 -22.09 11.16
CA LYS A 97 -20.21 -22.34 9.79
C LYS A 97 -21.74 -22.30 9.72
N VAL A 98 -22.26 -21.19 9.19
CA VAL A 98 -23.69 -20.99 8.99
C VAL A 98 -24.17 -21.75 7.74
N VAL A 99 -25.10 -22.70 7.93
CA VAL A 99 -25.72 -23.52 6.88
C VAL A 99 -27.23 -23.50 7.10
N HIS A 100 -28.00 -23.36 6.01
CA HIS A 100 -29.46 -23.48 6.05
C HIS A 100 -29.88 -24.62 5.12
N ALA A 101 -30.69 -25.54 5.62
CA ALA A 101 -31.28 -26.64 4.86
C ALA A 101 -32.79 -26.44 4.81
N PHE A 102 -33.38 -26.64 3.63
CA PHE A 102 -34.81 -26.54 3.40
C PHE A 102 -35.23 -27.71 2.52
N ASP A 103 -36.30 -28.39 2.91
CA ASP A 103 -36.89 -29.46 2.13
C ASP A 103 -37.74 -28.88 1.00
N VAL A 104 -37.61 -29.42 -0.20
CA VAL A 104 -38.25 -28.90 -1.42
C VAL A 104 -39.78 -28.90 -1.29
N GLU A 105 -40.34 -29.75 -0.44
CA GLU A 105 -41.78 -29.88 -0.15
C GLU A 105 -42.32 -28.72 0.70
N ASP A 106 -41.49 -28.08 1.51
CA ASP A 106 -41.89 -26.94 2.35
C ASP A 106 -41.81 -25.59 1.58
N LEU A 107 -41.27 -25.59 0.37
CA LEU A 107 -40.79 -24.38 -0.32
C LEU A 107 -41.83 -23.44 -0.98
N GLY A 108 -43.13 -23.41 -0.71
CA GLY A 108 -44.07 -22.57 -1.51
C GLY A 108 -43.90 -22.66 -3.04
N ASP A 109 -44.54 -21.79 -3.84
CA ASP A 109 -44.35 -21.85 -5.32
C ASP A 109 -43.00 -21.26 -5.77
N LYS A 110 -42.49 -20.31 -4.99
CA LYS A 110 -41.26 -19.57 -5.27
C LYS A 110 -40.58 -19.17 -3.96
N ALA A 111 -39.36 -19.66 -3.77
CA ALA A 111 -38.48 -19.26 -2.69
C ALA A 111 -37.31 -18.41 -3.23
N VAL A 112 -36.93 -17.38 -2.50
CA VAL A 112 -35.82 -16.49 -2.87
C VAL A 112 -34.85 -16.36 -1.70
N TYR A 113 -33.64 -16.89 -1.89
CA TYR A 113 -32.60 -16.97 -0.86
C TYR A 113 -31.49 -15.94 -1.07
N CYS A 114 -31.01 -15.39 0.05
CA CYS A 114 -29.93 -14.43 0.08
C CYS A 114 -28.57 -15.10 -0.15
N ARG A 115 -27.74 -14.50 -1.02
CA ARG A 115 -26.33 -14.87 -1.20
C ARG A 115 -25.35 -13.75 -0.84
N CYS A 116 -25.85 -12.55 -0.56
CA CYS A 116 -25.01 -11.37 -0.26
C CYS A 116 -24.70 -11.19 1.24
N TRP A 117 -25.34 -11.96 2.13
CA TRP A 117 -25.19 -11.84 3.60
C TRP A 117 -25.53 -10.45 4.16
N ARG A 118 -26.29 -9.63 3.42
CA ARG A 118 -26.77 -8.31 3.88
C ARG A 118 -28.25 -8.30 4.28
N SER A 119 -28.97 -9.40 4.04
CA SER A 119 -30.40 -9.45 4.31
C SER A 119 -30.70 -9.45 5.80
N LYS A 120 -31.69 -8.65 6.22
CA LYS A 120 -32.22 -8.67 7.59
C LYS A 120 -33.09 -9.90 7.86
N LYS A 121 -33.62 -10.52 6.80
CA LYS A 121 -34.46 -11.73 6.86
C LYS A 121 -33.68 -12.98 6.46
N PHE A 122 -32.36 -12.97 6.64
CA PHE A 122 -31.50 -14.10 6.29
C PHE A 122 -32.06 -15.39 6.93
N PRO A 123 -32.24 -16.47 6.15
CA PRO A 123 -31.65 -16.77 4.83
C PRO A 123 -32.43 -16.29 3.60
N LEU A 124 -33.60 -15.68 3.76
CA LEU A 124 -34.40 -15.16 2.64
C LEU A 124 -33.81 -13.86 2.07
N CYS A 125 -34.09 -13.56 0.80
CA CYS A 125 -33.72 -12.29 0.20
C CYS A 125 -34.77 -11.21 0.47
N ASP A 126 -34.32 -10.04 0.92
CA ASP A 126 -35.15 -8.84 1.14
C ASP A 126 -34.79 -7.66 0.21
N GLY A 127 -33.96 -7.90 -0.82
CA GLY A 127 -33.49 -6.86 -1.73
C GLY A 127 -32.22 -6.11 -1.28
N SER A 128 -31.67 -6.39 -0.09
CA SER A 128 -30.46 -5.70 0.41
C SER A 128 -29.21 -5.83 -0.47
N HIS A 129 -29.19 -6.78 -1.42
CA HIS A 129 -28.11 -6.92 -2.39
C HIS A 129 -28.03 -5.73 -3.37
N ILE A 130 -29.14 -5.04 -3.63
CA ILE A 130 -29.16 -3.87 -4.54
C ILE A 130 -28.29 -2.76 -3.96
N LYS A 131 -28.57 -2.38 -2.71
CA LYS A 131 -27.78 -1.38 -1.98
C LYS A 131 -26.30 -1.76 -1.88
N HIS A 132 -26.02 -3.04 -1.62
CA HIS A 132 -24.63 -3.53 -1.58
C HIS A 132 -23.94 -3.39 -2.94
N ASN A 133 -24.60 -3.75 -4.03
CA ASN A 133 -24.07 -3.61 -5.39
C ASN A 133 -23.80 -2.14 -5.73
N GLU A 134 -24.70 -1.23 -5.37
CA GLU A 134 -24.54 0.21 -5.59
C GLU A 134 -23.34 0.79 -4.81
N GLU A 135 -23.17 0.41 -3.54
CA GLU A 135 -22.10 0.93 -2.67
C GLU A 135 -20.72 0.36 -3.00
N THR A 136 -20.66 -0.90 -3.47
CA THR A 136 -19.39 -1.62 -3.66
C THR A 136 -19.00 -1.81 -5.12
N GLY A 137 -19.92 -1.58 -6.07
CA GLY A 137 -19.73 -1.93 -7.49
C GLY A 137 -19.80 -3.44 -7.75
N ASP A 138 -20.37 -4.21 -6.82
CA ASP A 138 -20.55 -5.66 -6.93
C ASP A 138 -21.77 -6.01 -7.80
N ASN A 139 -21.91 -7.29 -8.15
CA ASN A 139 -22.96 -7.79 -9.04
C ASN A 139 -23.66 -9.03 -8.48
N VAL A 140 -23.72 -9.17 -7.16
CA VAL A 140 -24.37 -10.31 -6.51
C VAL A 140 -25.90 -10.26 -6.63
N GLY A 141 -26.51 -11.44 -6.63
CA GLY A 141 -27.97 -11.60 -6.69
C GLY A 141 -28.45 -12.82 -5.91
N PRO A 142 -29.76 -12.92 -5.63
CA PRO A 142 -30.32 -14.01 -4.86
C PRO A 142 -30.33 -15.34 -5.64
N LEU A 143 -30.55 -16.44 -4.92
CA LEU A 143 -30.90 -17.74 -5.48
C LEU A 143 -32.43 -17.87 -5.51
N ILE A 144 -33.02 -18.09 -6.68
CA ILE A 144 -34.47 -18.29 -6.82
C ILE A 144 -34.72 -19.77 -7.10
N ILE A 145 -35.51 -20.40 -6.23
CA ILE A 145 -35.98 -21.78 -6.41
C ILE A 145 -37.47 -21.68 -6.72
N LYS A 146 -37.89 -22.23 -7.87
CA LYS A 146 -39.30 -22.31 -8.27
C LYS A 146 -39.71 -23.76 -8.32
N ARG A 147 -40.88 -24.09 -7.80
CA ARG A 147 -41.47 -25.39 -8.07
C ARG A 147 -41.93 -25.43 -9.53
N LYS A 148 -41.68 -26.57 -10.18
CA LYS A 148 -42.19 -26.81 -11.52
C LYS A 148 -43.68 -27.05 -11.39
N GLU A 149 -44.49 -26.28 -12.12
CA GLU A 149 -45.91 -26.58 -12.29
C GLU A 149 -46.03 -27.96 -12.95
N ALA A 150 -46.79 -28.86 -12.30
CA ALA A 150 -46.98 -30.25 -12.71
C ALA A 150 -47.97 -30.35 -13.86
#